data_AF-A0A9D6LGR2-F1
#
_entry.id   AF-A0A9D6LGR2-F1
#
_cell.length_a   1.000
_cell.length_b   1.000
_cell.length_c   1.000
_cell.angle_alpha   90.00
_cell.angle_beta   90.00
_cell.angle_gamma   90.00
#
_symmetry.space_group_name_H-M   'P 1'
#
loop_
_entity.id
_entity.type
_entity.pdbx_description
1 polymer ?
#
loop_
_entity_poly.entity_id
_entity_poly.type
_entity_poly.pdbx_seq_one_letter_code
_entity_poly.pdbx_strand_id
1 'polypeptide(L)'
;GKDKAFAKKLKEKGVYIGLQLDGFTADTHEKIRGRDLVKDKDAALASINEFQLPTQMIFVAARGVNEHQIGQAVELLMSNDNILSLNFQPAAFTGFGGGKFKHDPMDRLTIPGVIKRMEEQTNGKVKVKDFAPLPCSHPQCVSLTYLLRLNDGSFIPFGRFVDFRKHGKMLRSSATLGASAEMQDVFQEVIHEVFANQDEIERGPEVLAALRRSVDVMFPDRPVDPKEAVKIGESQAKSIFLHHYMDRHDFDLERLRKCCHHYPQVDGRVMPACGFNMFHRGAAAGPETPKAPYGKGPFIK
;
A
#
# COMPACT_ATOMS: atom_id res chain seq x y z
N GLY A 1 1.15 -19.90 7.38
CA GLY A 1 -0.14 -20.58 7.46
C GLY A 1 0.05 -22.03 7.83
N LYS A 2 0.28 -22.89 6.82
CA LYS A 2 0.34 -24.37 7.01
C LYS A 2 1.66 -24.88 7.61
N ASP A 3 2.74 -24.13 7.45
CA ASP A 3 4.06 -24.48 7.98
C ASP A 3 4.56 -23.37 8.93
N LYS A 4 4.57 -23.68 10.22
CA LYS A 4 5.05 -22.77 11.28
C LYS A 4 6.58 -22.70 11.33
N ALA A 5 7.28 -23.78 10.97
CA ALA A 5 8.74 -23.77 10.89
C ALA A 5 9.23 -22.87 9.75
N PHE A 6 8.53 -22.85 8.61
CA PHE A 6 8.79 -21.90 7.54
C PHE A 6 8.55 -20.45 8.00
N ALA A 7 7.44 -20.17 8.67
CA ALA A 7 7.16 -18.83 9.21
C ALA A 7 8.23 -18.35 10.19
N LYS A 8 8.70 -19.23 11.09
CA LYS A 8 9.82 -18.96 12.00
C LYS A 8 11.11 -18.61 11.23
N LYS A 9 11.46 -19.38 10.19
CA LYS A 9 12.63 -19.08 9.34
C LYS A 9 12.52 -17.73 8.62
N LEU A 10 11.32 -17.32 8.20
CA LEU A 10 11.10 -16.00 7.59
C LEU A 10 11.38 -14.87 8.60
N LYS A 11 10.95 -15.04 9.86
CA LYS A 11 11.23 -14.09 10.94
C LYS A 11 12.73 -13.97 11.21
N GLU A 12 13.42 -15.11 11.35
CA GLU A 12 14.88 -15.16 11.58
C GLU A 12 15.67 -14.47 10.46
N LYS A 13 15.19 -14.57 9.21
CA LYS A 13 15.80 -13.90 8.04
C LYS A 13 15.37 -12.44 7.86
N GLY A 14 14.44 -11.92 8.68
CA GLY A 14 13.95 -10.54 8.57
C GLY A 14 13.17 -10.25 7.28
N VAL A 15 12.44 -11.25 6.76
CA VAL A 15 11.69 -11.12 5.50
C VAL A 15 10.38 -10.37 5.70
N TYR A 16 10.05 -9.49 4.75
CA TYR A 16 8.76 -8.81 4.66
C TYR A 16 7.77 -9.61 3.83
N ILE A 17 6.53 -9.66 4.30
CA ILE A 17 5.47 -10.45 3.67
C ILE A 17 4.54 -9.53 2.89
N GLY A 18 4.44 -9.75 1.57
CA GLY A 18 3.34 -9.21 0.76
C GLY A 18 2.16 -10.18 0.79
N LEU A 19 1.16 -9.91 1.63
CA LEU A 19 -0.03 -10.75 1.74
C LEU A 19 -1.13 -10.21 0.84
N GLN A 20 -1.40 -10.92 -0.26
CA GLN A 20 -2.61 -10.70 -1.05
C GLN A 20 -3.83 -11.15 -0.24
N LEU A 21 -4.76 -10.24 0.05
CA LEU A 21 -5.99 -10.45 0.81
C LEU A 21 -7.10 -9.59 0.20
N ASP A 22 -7.94 -10.18 -0.66
CA ASP A 22 -8.99 -9.41 -1.37
C ASP A 22 -10.32 -9.40 -0.61
N GLY A 23 -10.42 -10.06 0.53
CA GLY A 23 -11.65 -10.12 1.30
C GLY A 23 -11.59 -11.17 2.40
N PHE A 24 -12.73 -11.37 3.04
CA PHE A 24 -12.91 -12.14 4.27
C PHE A 24 -14.00 -13.21 4.12
N THR A 25 -14.62 -13.32 2.94
CA THR A 25 -15.71 -14.26 2.65
C THR A 25 -15.35 -15.19 1.50
N ALA A 26 -15.96 -16.38 1.49
CA ALA A 26 -15.77 -17.37 0.42
C ALA A 26 -16.21 -16.80 -0.93
N ASP A 27 -17.38 -16.16 -1.00
CA ASP A 27 -17.93 -15.55 -2.22
C ASP A 27 -16.96 -14.55 -2.87
N THR A 28 -16.29 -13.72 -2.07
CA THR A 28 -15.28 -12.78 -2.58
C THR A 28 -14.09 -13.52 -3.20
N HIS A 29 -13.56 -14.52 -2.51
CA HIS A 29 -12.44 -15.32 -2.98
C HIS A 29 -12.80 -16.14 -4.22
N GLU A 30 -14.00 -16.71 -4.29
CA GLU A 30 -14.48 -17.45 -5.44
C GLU A 30 -14.61 -16.56 -6.67
N LYS A 31 -15.18 -15.36 -6.52
CA LYS A 31 -15.30 -14.39 -7.63
C LYS A 31 -13.95 -13.91 -8.15
N ILE A 32 -13.00 -13.59 -7.27
CA ILE A 32 -11.71 -12.99 -7.67
C ILE A 32 -10.64 -14.04 -7.98
N ARG A 33 -10.61 -15.15 -7.25
CA ARG A 33 -9.54 -16.17 -7.27
C ARG A 33 -10.00 -17.55 -7.73
N GLY A 34 -11.31 -17.76 -7.92
CA GLY A 34 -11.87 -19.01 -8.43
C GLY A 34 -11.98 -20.14 -7.40
N ARG A 35 -11.70 -19.88 -6.12
CA ARG A 35 -11.90 -20.85 -5.03
C ARG A 35 -12.01 -20.15 -3.68
N ASP A 36 -12.66 -20.80 -2.72
CA ASP A 36 -12.63 -20.37 -1.33
C ASP A 36 -11.19 -20.43 -0.76
N LEU A 37 -10.75 -19.30 -0.17
CA LEU A 37 -9.45 -19.13 0.45
C LEU A 37 -9.54 -18.71 1.91
N VAL A 38 -10.73 -18.59 2.51
CA VAL A 38 -10.91 -18.01 3.86
C VAL A 38 -10.01 -18.72 4.88
N LYS A 39 -10.11 -20.06 4.97
CA LYS A 39 -9.27 -20.86 5.89
C LYS A 39 -7.76 -20.69 5.63
N ASP A 40 -7.35 -20.60 4.37
CA ASP A 40 -5.94 -20.43 4.01
C ASP A 40 -5.43 -19.04 4.42
N LYS A 41 -6.24 -17.98 4.24
CA LYS A 41 -5.91 -16.59 4.61
C LYS A 41 -5.90 -16.40 6.13
N ASP A 42 -6.88 -16.96 6.84
CA ASP A 42 -6.94 -16.90 8.31
C ASP A 42 -5.73 -17.59 8.95
N ALA A 43 -5.37 -18.77 8.45
CA ALA A 43 -4.16 -19.47 8.91
C ALA A 43 -2.89 -18.66 8.60
N ALA A 44 -2.83 -17.95 7.46
CA ALA A 44 -1.71 -17.08 7.13
C ALA A 44 -1.61 -15.89 8.09
N LEU A 45 -2.73 -15.19 8.35
CA LEU A 45 -2.81 -14.08 9.29
C LEU A 45 -2.43 -14.52 10.72
N ALA A 46 -2.93 -15.69 11.17
CA ALA A 46 -2.57 -16.25 12.46
C ALA A 46 -1.05 -16.48 12.59
N SER A 47 -0.40 -17.05 11.57
CA SER A 47 1.07 -17.17 11.55
C SER A 47 1.78 -15.82 11.54
N ILE A 48 1.28 -14.86 10.76
CA ILE A 48 1.87 -13.53 10.65
C ILE A 48 1.86 -12.83 12.02
N ASN A 49 0.75 -12.95 12.75
CA ASN A 49 0.61 -12.35 14.08
C ASN A 49 1.41 -13.11 15.14
N GLU A 50 1.39 -14.45 15.15
CA GLU A 50 2.15 -15.27 16.09
C GLU A 50 3.66 -14.97 16.05
N PHE A 51 4.23 -14.83 14.85
CA PHE A 51 5.66 -14.58 14.66
C PHE A 51 6.02 -13.10 14.49
N GLN A 52 5.03 -12.20 14.59
CA GLN A 52 5.20 -10.75 14.39
C GLN A 52 5.95 -10.46 13.08
N LEU A 53 5.48 -11.06 11.97
CA LEU A 53 6.08 -10.91 10.65
C LEU A 53 5.67 -9.56 10.04
N PRO A 54 6.63 -8.70 9.66
CA PRO A 54 6.32 -7.42 9.03
C PRO A 54 5.61 -7.66 7.70
N THR A 55 4.41 -7.11 7.56
CA THR A 55 3.49 -7.46 6.48
C THR A 55 2.92 -6.23 5.80
N GLN A 56 2.90 -6.26 4.47
CA GLN A 56 2.09 -5.39 3.63
C GLN A 56 0.89 -6.18 3.11
N MET A 57 -0.32 -5.67 3.35
CA MET A 57 -1.53 -6.24 2.77
C MET A 57 -1.78 -5.65 1.38
N ILE A 58 -2.21 -6.50 0.45
CA ILE A 58 -2.59 -6.10 -0.91
C ILE A 58 -4.04 -6.52 -1.12
N PHE A 59 -4.92 -5.54 -1.30
CA PHE A 59 -6.36 -5.74 -1.45
C PHE A 59 -6.79 -5.31 -2.85
N VAL A 60 -7.12 -6.28 -3.72
CA VAL A 60 -7.68 -5.95 -5.04
C VAL A 60 -9.16 -5.63 -4.87
N ALA A 61 -9.56 -4.36 -5.03
CA ALA A 61 -10.91 -3.91 -4.83
C ALA A 61 -11.70 -3.89 -6.15
N ALA A 62 -12.80 -4.64 -6.22
CA ALA A 62 -13.61 -4.82 -7.42
C ALA A 62 -15.06 -4.40 -7.19
N ARG A 63 -15.62 -3.67 -8.17
CA ARG A 63 -16.97 -3.13 -8.09
C ARG A 63 -18.01 -4.23 -7.92
N GLY A 64 -18.88 -4.11 -6.93
CA GLY A 64 -19.97 -5.05 -6.65
C GLY A 64 -19.52 -6.41 -6.10
N VAL A 65 -18.24 -6.56 -5.76
CA VAL A 65 -17.69 -7.83 -5.25
C VAL A 65 -17.28 -7.71 -3.79
N ASN A 66 -16.34 -6.84 -3.46
CA ASN A 66 -15.71 -6.79 -2.13
C ASN A 66 -15.56 -5.38 -1.54
N GLU A 67 -16.05 -4.36 -2.23
CA GLU A 67 -15.99 -2.97 -1.78
C GLU A 67 -16.67 -2.71 -0.42
N HIS A 68 -17.59 -3.60 -0.01
CA HIS A 68 -18.27 -3.55 1.29
C HIS A 68 -17.39 -4.06 2.45
N GLN A 69 -16.21 -4.61 2.16
CA GLN A 69 -15.25 -5.15 3.13
C GLN A 69 -14.00 -4.27 3.28
N ILE A 70 -13.95 -3.10 2.62
CA ILE A 70 -12.80 -2.19 2.64
C ILE A 70 -12.47 -1.74 4.07
N GLY A 71 -13.49 -1.40 4.88
CA GLY A 71 -13.31 -1.00 6.28
C GLY A 71 -12.73 -2.10 7.15
N GLN A 72 -13.06 -3.37 6.88
CA GLN A 72 -12.49 -4.51 7.61
C GLN A 72 -10.98 -4.63 7.36
N ALA A 73 -10.51 -4.37 6.13
CA ALA A 73 -9.08 -4.34 5.83
C ALA A 73 -8.35 -3.18 6.52
N VAL A 74 -8.98 -2.01 6.63
CA VAL A 74 -8.41 -0.86 7.37
C VAL A 74 -8.35 -1.15 8.86
N GLU A 75 -9.40 -1.75 9.44
CA GLU A 75 -9.39 -2.15 10.85
C GLU A 75 -8.28 -3.17 11.10
N LEU A 76 -8.17 -4.21 10.25
CA LEU A 76 -7.09 -5.20 10.36
C LEU A 76 -5.69 -4.55 10.33
N LEU A 77 -5.48 -3.54 9.49
CA LEU A 77 -4.23 -2.76 9.48
C LEU A 77 -3.99 -2.05 10.82
N MET A 78 -5.01 -1.37 11.36
CA MET A 78 -4.90 -0.56 12.57
C MET A 78 -4.78 -1.39 13.85
N SER A 79 -5.41 -2.57 13.91
CA SER A 79 -5.40 -3.42 15.12
C SER A 79 -4.17 -4.33 15.24
N ASN A 80 -3.26 -4.37 14.26
CA ASN A 80 -2.11 -5.29 14.25
C ASN A 80 -0.78 -4.57 14.03
N ASP A 81 0.11 -4.55 15.02
CA ASP A 81 1.40 -3.84 14.96
C ASP A 81 2.30 -4.30 13.80
N ASN A 82 2.29 -5.60 13.49
CA ASN A 82 3.11 -6.21 12.45
C ASN A 82 2.59 -6.00 11.02
N ILE A 83 1.39 -5.45 10.84
CA ILE A 83 0.86 -5.07 9.53
C ILE A 83 1.22 -3.60 9.29
N LEU A 84 2.22 -3.35 8.45
CA LEU A 84 2.85 -2.03 8.31
C LEU A 84 2.14 -1.15 7.27
N SER A 85 1.57 -1.77 6.25
CA SER A 85 0.90 -1.05 5.17
C SER A 85 -0.23 -1.83 4.54
N LEU A 86 -1.18 -1.09 3.95
CA LEU A 86 -2.30 -1.61 3.19
C LEU A 86 -2.30 -0.95 1.81
N ASN A 87 -2.19 -1.78 0.76
CA ASN A 87 -2.23 -1.35 -0.62
C ASN A 87 -3.56 -1.78 -1.26
N PHE A 88 -4.44 -0.82 -1.51
CA PHE A 88 -5.63 -1.04 -2.32
C PHE A 88 -5.30 -0.92 -3.81
N GLN A 89 -5.74 -1.90 -4.57
CA GLN A 89 -5.60 -1.92 -6.02
C GLN A 89 -7.00 -2.02 -6.62
N PRO A 90 -7.62 -0.89 -7.04
CA PRO A 90 -8.82 -0.97 -7.84
C PRO A 90 -8.57 -1.89 -9.05
N ALA A 91 -9.50 -2.82 -9.30
CA ALA A 91 -9.30 -3.89 -10.26
C ALA A 91 -9.06 -3.34 -11.68
N ALA A 92 -7.92 -3.70 -12.27
CA ALA A 92 -7.64 -3.51 -13.69
C ALA A 92 -7.90 -4.82 -14.44
N PHE A 93 -8.74 -4.78 -15.45
CA PHE A 93 -9.17 -5.96 -16.19
C PHE A 93 -8.22 -6.25 -17.36
N THR A 94 -7.01 -6.74 -17.02
CA THR A 94 -5.97 -7.12 -17.99
C THR A 94 -5.52 -8.59 -17.82
N GLY A 95 -4.74 -9.09 -18.78
CA GLY A 95 -4.14 -10.43 -18.73
C GLY A 95 -5.16 -11.58 -18.68
N PHE A 96 -4.75 -12.70 -18.07
CA PHE A 96 -5.50 -13.97 -18.09
C PHE A 96 -6.92 -13.88 -17.51
N GLY A 97 -7.10 -13.08 -16.44
CA GLY A 97 -8.39 -12.91 -15.77
C GLY A 97 -9.24 -11.77 -16.35
N GLY A 98 -8.61 -10.73 -16.91
CA GLY A 98 -9.28 -9.49 -17.30
C GLY A 98 -10.37 -9.66 -18.36
N GLY A 99 -10.13 -10.52 -19.36
CA GLY A 99 -11.11 -10.77 -20.42
C GLY A 99 -12.30 -11.64 -20.01
N LYS A 100 -12.21 -12.35 -18.87
CA LYS A 100 -13.24 -13.30 -18.41
C LYS A 100 -13.99 -12.81 -17.18
N PHE A 101 -13.40 -11.89 -16.42
CA PHE A 101 -14.03 -11.33 -15.24
C PHE A 101 -15.18 -10.42 -15.66
N LYS A 102 -16.42 -10.79 -15.32
CA LYS A 102 -17.62 -10.01 -15.65
C LYS A 102 -17.59 -8.70 -14.89
N HIS A 103 -17.63 -7.58 -15.62
CA HIS A 103 -17.67 -6.23 -15.06
C HIS A 103 -18.38 -5.29 -16.04
N ASP A 104 -18.85 -4.16 -15.52
CA ASP A 104 -19.26 -3.02 -16.32
C ASP A 104 -18.08 -2.03 -16.40
N PRO A 105 -17.51 -1.76 -17.58
CA PRO A 105 -16.47 -0.75 -17.73
C PRO A 105 -16.86 0.64 -17.25
N MET A 106 -18.17 0.97 -17.29
CA MET A 106 -18.70 2.28 -16.90
C MET A 106 -19.01 2.37 -15.40
N ASP A 107 -19.25 1.24 -14.73
CA ASP A 107 -19.41 1.16 -13.26
C ASP A 107 -18.23 0.41 -12.64
N ARG A 108 -17.16 1.16 -12.35
CA ARG A 108 -15.93 0.64 -11.75
C ARG A 108 -15.53 1.39 -10.50
N LEU A 109 -14.83 0.68 -9.63
CA LEU A 109 -14.25 1.28 -8.44
C LEU A 109 -12.97 2.03 -8.84
N THR A 110 -12.85 3.28 -8.42
CA THR A 110 -11.68 4.15 -8.66
C THR A 110 -11.01 4.50 -7.33
N ILE A 111 -9.86 5.19 -7.36
CA ILE A 111 -9.21 5.68 -6.13
C ILE A 111 -10.19 6.48 -5.24
N PRO A 112 -10.90 7.51 -5.73
CA PRO A 112 -11.90 8.22 -4.92
C PRO A 112 -13.01 7.30 -4.40
N GLY A 113 -13.43 6.31 -5.20
CA GLY A 113 -14.44 5.33 -4.80
C GLY A 113 -13.99 4.46 -3.62
N VAL A 114 -12.75 3.95 -3.65
CA VAL A 114 -12.17 3.19 -2.52
C VAL A 114 -12.05 4.09 -1.29
N ILE A 115 -11.57 5.32 -1.43
CA ILE A 115 -11.39 6.25 -0.31
C ILE A 115 -12.73 6.60 0.35
N LYS A 116 -13.76 6.87 -0.45
CA LYS A 116 -15.11 7.13 0.07
C LYS A 116 -15.64 5.94 0.88
N ARG A 117 -15.40 4.71 0.41
CA ARG A 117 -15.80 3.49 1.12
C ARG A 117 -15.01 3.28 2.41
N MET A 118 -13.71 3.62 2.43
CA MET A 118 -12.94 3.65 3.67
C MET A 118 -13.56 4.61 4.68
N GLU A 119 -13.90 5.84 4.25
CA GLU A 119 -14.51 6.83 5.14
C GLU A 119 -15.86 6.37 5.71
N GLU A 120 -16.76 5.88 4.84
CA GLU A 120 -18.06 5.36 5.23
C GLU A 120 -17.95 4.16 6.20
N GLN A 121 -17.06 3.21 5.93
CA GLN A 121 -16.97 1.95 6.68
C GLN A 121 -16.10 2.03 7.92
N THR A 122 -15.26 3.05 8.05
CA THR A 122 -14.41 3.27 9.24
C THR A 122 -14.95 4.34 10.18
N ASN A 123 -16.18 4.82 9.94
CA ASN A 123 -16.79 5.91 10.69
C ASN A 123 -15.88 7.15 10.76
N GLY A 124 -15.23 7.48 9.64
CA GLY A 124 -14.37 8.66 9.53
C GLY A 124 -13.00 8.57 10.21
N LYS A 125 -12.56 7.39 10.68
CA LYS A 125 -11.16 7.17 11.15
C LYS A 125 -10.15 7.55 10.06
N VAL A 126 -10.51 7.37 8.79
CA VAL A 126 -9.82 7.92 7.63
C VAL A 126 -10.85 8.59 6.72
N LYS A 127 -10.56 9.78 6.19
CA LYS A 127 -11.47 10.59 5.35
C LYS A 127 -10.84 10.89 4.00
N VAL A 128 -11.65 11.32 3.03
CA VAL A 128 -11.17 11.72 1.70
C VAL A 128 -10.03 12.74 1.75
N LYS A 129 -10.14 13.75 2.64
CA LYS A 129 -9.14 14.81 2.79
C LYS A 129 -7.77 14.34 3.32
N ASP A 130 -7.68 13.11 3.83
CA ASP A 130 -6.43 12.57 4.40
C ASP A 130 -5.46 12.05 3.34
N PHE A 131 -5.94 11.89 2.11
CA PHE A 131 -5.18 11.31 1.01
C PHE A 131 -4.66 12.39 0.07
N ALA A 132 -3.43 12.19 -0.39
CA ALA A 132 -2.80 13.04 -1.39
C ALA A 132 -2.25 12.20 -2.56
N PRO A 133 -2.27 12.73 -3.79
CA PRO A 133 -1.61 12.07 -4.92
C PRO A 133 -0.10 11.99 -4.70
N LEU A 134 0.51 10.86 -5.06
CA LEU A 134 1.96 10.69 -4.95
C LEU A 134 2.70 11.56 -5.99
N PRO A 135 3.57 12.52 -5.59
CA PRO A 135 4.15 13.51 -6.51
C PRO A 135 4.95 12.93 -7.69
N CYS A 136 5.64 11.80 -7.47
CA CYS A 136 6.50 11.19 -8.48
C CYS A 136 5.73 10.55 -9.64
N SER A 137 4.46 10.18 -9.44
CA SER A 137 3.62 9.48 -10.41
C SER A 137 2.54 10.40 -10.98
N HIS A 138 1.76 9.91 -11.95
CA HIS A 138 0.57 10.64 -12.37
C HIS A 138 -0.46 10.69 -11.22
N PRO A 139 -1.16 11.82 -10.97
CA PRO A 139 -2.09 11.96 -9.85
C PRO A 139 -3.23 10.92 -9.83
N GLN A 140 -3.57 10.36 -10.99
CA GLN A 140 -4.58 9.29 -11.11
C GLN A 140 -4.03 7.87 -10.91
N CYS A 141 -2.70 7.69 -10.84
CA CYS A 141 -2.07 6.39 -10.66
C CYS A 141 -2.00 6.01 -9.18
N VAL A 142 -1.51 6.92 -8.33
CA VAL A 142 -1.25 6.61 -6.92
C VAL A 142 -1.75 7.72 -6.00
N SER A 143 -2.48 7.30 -4.97
CA SER A 143 -2.86 8.15 -3.83
C SER A 143 -2.41 7.48 -2.54
N LEU A 144 -2.03 8.26 -1.53
CA LEU A 144 -1.51 7.72 -0.28
C LEU A 144 -1.86 8.57 0.93
N THR A 145 -1.84 7.93 2.09
CA THR A 145 -1.80 8.60 3.39
C THR A 145 -0.90 7.82 4.35
N TYR A 146 -0.25 8.55 5.26
CA TYR A 146 0.44 7.98 6.42
C TYR A 146 -0.45 8.13 7.65
N LEU A 147 -0.33 7.17 8.57
CA LEU A 147 -1.06 7.13 9.83
C LEU A 147 -0.04 7.18 10.97
N LEU A 148 0.01 8.30 11.70
CA LEU A 148 0.89 8.46 12.86
C LEU A 148 0.36 7.60 14.01
N ARG A 149 1.23 6.79 14.62
CA ARG A 149 0.93 6.06 15.84
C ARG A 149 0.93 7.02 17.04
N LEU A 150 -0.16 7.11 17.76
CA LEU A 150 -0.27 7.89 18.99
C LEU A 150 0.21 7.09 20.20
N ASN A 151 0.44 7.77 21.33
CA ASN A 151 0.95 7.15 22.56
C ASN A 151 -0.02 6.11 23.15
N ASP A 152 -1.32 6.24 22.87
CA ASP A 152 -2.37 5.29 23.27
C ASP A 152 -2.48 4.08 22.32
N GLY A 153 -1.63 4.00 21.29
CA GLY A 153 -1.64 2.94 20.29
C GLY A 153 -2.63 3.16 19.13
N SER A 154 -3.48 4.20 19.20
CA SER A 154 -4.37 4.57 18.09
C SER A 154 -3.60 5.27 16.96
N PHE A 155 -4.28 5.49 15.84
CA PHE A 155 -3.69 6.08 14.65
C PHE A 155 -4.44 7.34 14.21
N ILE A 156 -3.70 8.36 13.76
CA ILE A 156 -4.26 9.56 13.15
C ILE A 156 -3.61 9.86 11.79
N PRO A 157 -4.39 10.13 10.73
CA PRO A 157 -3.83 10.43 9.42
C PRO A 157 -3.01 11.72 9.40
N PHE A 158 -1.85 11.69 8.75
CA PHE A 158 -0.97 12.86 8.62
C PHE A 158 -1.66 14.05 7.96
N GLY A 159 -2.57 13.81 7.00
CA GLY A 159 -3.33 14.87 6.34
C GLY A 159 -4.24 15.70 7.25
N ARG A 160 -4.37 15.33 8.54
CA ARG A 160 -5.10 16.11 9.55
C ARG A 160 -4.29 17.25 10.16
N PHE A 161 -2.97 17.15 10.13
CA PHE A 161 -2.07 18.09 10.80
C PHE A 161 -0.84 18.46 9.96
N VAL A 162 -0.68 17.88 8.78
CA VAL A 162 0.39 18.18 7.82
C VAL A 162 -0.22 18.67 6.52
N ASP A 163 0.19 19.86 6.06
CA ASP A 163 -0.06 20.27 4.68
C ASP A 163 0.95 19.59 3.74
N PHE A 164 0.52 18.52 3.08
CA PHE A 164 1.35 17.78 2.14
C PHE A 164 1.83 18.60 0.93
N ARG A 165 1.23 19.77 0.63
CA ARG A 165 1.74 20.66 -0.43
C ARG A 165 3.00 21.38 0.04
N LYS A 166 3.05 21.75 1.32
CA LYS A 166 4.24 22.35 1.95
C LYS A 166 5.31 21.29 2.21
N HIS A 167 4.88 20.13 2.72
CA HIS A 167 5.74 19.02 3.12
C HIS A 167 5.75 17.88 2.10
N GLY A 168 5.72 18.20 0.80
CA GLY A 168 5.66 17.19 -0.27
C GLY A 168 6.84 16.20 -0.25
N LYS A 169 7.96 16.58 0.37
CA LYS A 169 9.13 15.73 0.62
C LYS A 169 8.84 14.57 1.59
N MET A 170 7.78 14.66 2.41
CA MET A 170 7.30 13.59 3.28
C MET A 170 6.62 12.48 2.47
N LEU A 171 5.98 12.82 1.35
CA LEU A 171 5.32 11.90 0.44
C LEU A 171 6.31 11.25 -0.55
N ARG A 172 7.44 10.74 -0.05
CA ARG A 172 8.34 9.91 -0.87
C ARG A 172 7.68 8.55 -1.16
N SER A 173 8.05 7.94 -2.29
CA SER A 173 7.59 6.63 -2.78
C SER A 173 8.10 5.46 -1.95
N SER A 174 8.01 5.54 -0.62
CA SER A 174 8.34 4.47 0.30
C SER A 174 7.07 4.02 1.01
N ALA A 175 6.96 2.72 1.27
CA ALA A 175 5.90 2.22 2.15
C ALA A 175 6.09 2.66 3.61
N THR A 176 7.29 3.15 3.93
CA THR A 176 7.77 3.41 5.28
C THR A 176 8.25 4.85 5.41
N LEU A 177 8.05 5.42 6.59
CA LEU A 177 8.56 6.74 6.93
C LEU A 177 10.04 6.60 7.28
N GLY A 178 10.93 7.11 6.42
CA GLY A 178 12.37 6.97 6.60
C GLY A 178 12.91 7.83 7.75
N ALA A 179 13.90 7.33 8.49
CA ALA A 179 14.68 8.11 9.45
C ALA A 179 15.92 8.69 8.76
N SER A 180 15.75 9.77 8.00
CA SER A 180 16.85 10.53 7.38
C SER A 180 16.95 11.94 7.97
N ALA A 181 18.09 12.61 7.79
CA ALA A 181 18.27 13.99 8.26
C ALA A 181 17.19 14.94 7.70
N GLU A 182 16.83 14.79 6.42
CA GLU A 182 15.78 15.62 5.83
C GLU A 182 14.39 15.32 6.43
N MET A 183 14.15 14.08 6.84
CA MET A 183 12.92 13.73 7.54
C MET A 183 12.91 14.29 8.96
N GLN A 184 14.06 14.38 9.62
CA GLN A 184 14.18 15.05 10.91
C GLN A 184 13.77 16.53 10.81
N ASP A 185 14.28 17.24 9.80
CA ASP A 185 13.94 18.65 9.55
C ASP A 185 12.43 18.83 9.33
N VAL A 186 11.83 17.99 8.48
CA VAL A 186 10.38 18.00 8.23
C VAL A 186 9.60 17.74 9.51
N PHE A 187 10.03 16.79 10.35
CA PHE A 187 9.37 16.51 11.62
C PHE A 187 9.45 17.69 12.58
N GLN A 188 10.59 18.39 12.65
CA GLN A 188 10.73 19.59 13.48
C GLN A 188 9.80 20.71 13.00
N GLU A 189 9.74 20.97 11.70
CA GLU A 189 8.81 21.95 11.12
C GLU A 189 7.35 21.62 11.45
N VAL A 190 6.94 20.36 11.26
CA VAL A 190 5.59 19.89 11.61
C VAL A 190 5.34 20.02 13.11
N ILE A 191 6.30 19.71 13.98
CA ILE A 191 6.17 19.90 15.43
C ILE A 191 5.91 21.37 15.78
N HIS A 192 6.62 22.31 15.14
CA HIS A 192 6.38 23.73 15.35
C HIS A 192 4.99 24.18 14.88
N GLU A 193 4.55 23.70 13.72
CA GLU A 193 3.21 23.99 13.18
C GLU A 193 2.10 23.42 14.08
N VAL A 194 2.24 22.18 14.51
CA VAL A 194 1.28 21.52 15.41
C VAL A 194 1.25 22.22 16.75
N PHE A 195 2.41 22.58 17.31
CA PHE A 195 2.48 23.32 18.58
C PHE A 195 1.77 24.68 18.48
N ALA A 196 1.94 25.39 17.37
CA ALA A 196 1.32 26.70 17.17
C ALA A 196 -0.21 26.63 16.97
N ASN A 197 -0.74 25.53 16.40
CA ASN A 197 -2.15 25.40 16.02
C ASN A 197 -2.86 24.24 16.72
N GLN A 198 -2.36 23.77 17.86
CA GLN A 198 -2.83 22.53 18.51
C GLN A 198 -4.34 22.54 18.82
N ASP A 199 -4.93 23.70 19.09
CA ASP A 199 -6.35 23.84 19.42
C ASP A 199 -7.27 23.68 18.19
N GLU A 200 -6.73 23.83 16.98
CA GLU A 200 -7.44 23.66 15.71
C GLU A 200 -7.28 22.25 15.12
N ILE A 201 -6.34 21.48 15.68
CA ILE A 201 -5.99 20.14 15.21
C ILE A 201 -6.76 19.10 16.02
N GLU A 202 -7.40 18.17 15.29
CA GLU A 202 -8.01 16.99 15.89
C GLU A 202 -6.98 16.23 16.73
N ARG A 203 -7.18 16.18 18.05
CA ARG A 203 -6.26 15.55 19.01
C ARG A 203 -4.85 16.18 19.00
N GLY A 204 -4.77 17.51 18.85
CA GLY A 204 -3.52 18.26 18.76
C GLY A 204 -2.48 17.95 19.85
N PRO A 205 -2.84 17.94 21.15
CA PRO A 205 -1.89 17.59 22.22
C PRO A 205 -1.33 16.17 22.09
N GLU A 206 -2.16 15.18 21.74
CA GLU A 206 -1.72 13.80 21.53
C GLU A 206 -0.82 13.67 20.30
N VAL A 207 -1.14 14.38 19.21
CA VAL A 207 -0.32 14.44 17.99
C VAL A 207 1.06 15.00 18.30
N LEU A 208 1.13 16.13 19.01
CA LEU A 208 2.39 16.77 19.38
C LEU A 208 3.26 15.84 20.23
N ALA A 209 2.66 15.17 21.22
CA ALA A 209 3.36 14.21 22.07
C ALA A 209 3.90 13.02 21.25
N ALA A 210 3.12 12.52 20.29
CA ALA A 210 3.51 11.43 19.41
C ALA A 210 4.62 11.82 18.42
N LEU A 211 4.60 13.05 17.89
CA LEU A 211 5.67 13.56 17.01
C LEU A 211 7.00 13.71 17.77
N ARG A 212 6.97 14.28 18.98
CA ARG A 212 8.17 14.40 19.84
C ARG A 212 8.78 13.03 20.14
N ARG A 213 7.95 12.07 20.58
CA ARG A 213 8.35 10.68 20.76
C ARG A 213 8.95 10.10 19.47
N SER A 214 8.34 10.37 18.32
CA SER A 214 8.82 9.83 17.04
C SER A 214 10.22 10.36 16.72
N VAL A 215 10.50 11.64 16.97
CA VAL A 215 11.86 12.20 16.83
C VAL A 215 12.85 11.53 17.77
N ASP A 216 12.51 11.42 19.06
CA ASP A 216 13.39 10.81 20.08
C ASP A 216 13.75 9.36 19.74
N VAL A 217 12.78 8.60 19.21
CA VAL A 217 12.98 7.20 18.85
C VAL A 217 13.70 7.05 17.50
N MET A 218 13.36 7.86 16.49
CA MET A 218 13.94 7.79 15.15
C MET A 218 15.38 8.33 15.07
N PHE A 219 15.74 9.27 15.94
CA PHE A 219 17.04 9.94 15.94
C PHE A 219 17.71 9.88 17.32
N PRO A 220 18.02 8.66 17.83
CA PRO A 220 18.66 8.53 19.14
C PRO A 220 20.10 9.05 19.09
N ASP A 221 20.64 9.45 20.25
CA ASP A 221 22.04 9.90 20.41
C ASP A 221 23.03 8.72 20.41
N ARG A 222 22.97 7.91 19.34
CA ARG A 222 23.88 6.80 19.04
C ARG A 222 23.84 6.47 17.55
N PRO A 223 24.86 5.79 17.02
CA PRO A 223 24.78 5.21 15.70
C PRO A 223 23.62 4.21 15.58
N VAL A 224 22.88 4.29 14.48
CA VAL A 224 21.79 3.38 14.12
C VAL A 224 22.12 2.77 12.75
N ASP A 225 22.14 1.45 12.65
CA ASP A 225 22.32 0.76 11.37
C ASP A 225 21.09 0.99 10.46
N PRO A 226 21.26 1.10 9.12
CA PRO A 226 20.12 1.33 8.21
C PRO A 226 18.93 0.38 8.39
N LYS A 227 19.17 -0.90 8.72
CA LYS A 227 18.06 -1.85 8.95
C LYS A 227 17.29 -1.56 10.22
N GLU A 228 17.97 -1.08 11.25
CA GLU A 228 17.35 -0.65 12.50
C GLU A 228 16.54 0.62 12.29
N ALA A 229 17.10 1.61 11.57
CA ALA A 229 16.44 2.86 11.24
C ALA A 229 15.11 2.65 10.50
N VAL A 230 15.07 1.71 9.54
CA VAL A 230 13.83 1.34 8.83
C VAL A 230 12.78 0.76 9.79
N LYS A 231 13.16 -0.18 10.65
CA LYS A 231 12.23 -0.78 11.63
C LYS A 231 11.68 0.24 12.63
N ILE A 232 12.54 1.17 13.06
CA ILE A 232 12.13 2.27 13.93
C ILE A 232 11.09 3.14 13.21
N GLY A 233 11.37 3.58 11.99
CA GLY A 233 10.42 4.40 11.21
C GLY A 233 9.08 3.69 10.98
N GLU A 234 9.11 2.40 10.65
CA GLU A 234 7.92 1.54 10.51
C GLU A 234 7.09 1.42 11.79
N SER A 235 7.72 1.50 12.96
CA SER A 235 7.00 1.42 14.25
C SER A 235 6.24 2.71 14.58
N GLN A 236 6.62 3.85 13.99
CA GLN A 236 6.03 5.15 14.27
C GLN A 236 4.83 5.48 13.39
N ALA A 237 4.74 4.90 12.19
CA ALA A 237 3.64 5.15 11.27
C ALA A 237 3.29 3.95 10.40
N LYS A 238 2.00 3.84 10.08
CA LYS A 238 1.49 2.93 9.05
C LYS A 238 1.17 3.71 7.78
N SER A 239 0.90 3.00 6.69
CA SER A 239 0.57 3.63 5.42
C SER A 239 -0.57 2.93 4.70
N ILE A 240 -1.44 3.72 4.06
CA ILE A 240 -2.46 3.24 3.14
C ILE A 240 -2.12 3.79 1.76
N PHE A 241 -1.84 2.90 0.82
CA PHE A 241 -1.59 3.22 -0.58
C PHE A 241 -2.76 2.77 -1.43
N LEU A 242 -3.04 3.53 -2.48
CA LEU A 242 -3.95 3.13 -3.53
C LEU A 242 -3.19 3.20 -4.85
N HIS A 243 -3.11 2.10 -5.59
CA HIS A 243 -2.51 2.07 -6.92
C HIS A 243 -3.54 1.60 -7.95
N HIS A 244 -3.93 2.52 -8.83
CA HIS A 244 -4.83 2.25 -9.92
C HIS A 244 -4.04 1.88 -11.17
N TYR A 245 -4.02 0.59 -11.49
CA TYR A 245 -3.50 0.11 -12.77
C TYR A 245 -4.50 0.44 -13.89
N MET A 246 -4.02 0.62 -15.12
CA MET A 246 -4.88 0.84 -16.29
C MET A 246 -5.25 -0.47 -16.96
N ASP A 247 -6.39 -0.47 -17.62
CA ASP A 247 -6.79 -1.44 -18.63
C ASP A 247 -7.30 -0.74 -19.90
N ARG A 248 -7.84 -1.52 -20.85
CA ARG A 248 -8.31 -1.01 -22.13
C ARG A 248 -9.43 0.04 -22.03
N HIS A 249 -10.11 0.14 -20.89
CA HIS A 249 -11.27 1.02 -20.70
C HIS A 249 -10.92 2.36 -20.04
N ASP A 250 -9.81 2.43 -19.30
CA ASP A 250 -9.31 3.66 -18.65
C ASP A 250 -7.88 4.01 -19.06
N PHE A 251 -7.46 3.55 -20.24
CA PHE A 251 -6.14 3.83 -20.79
C PHE A 251 -5.93 5.34 -20.98
N ASP A 252 -4.82 5.82 -20.45
CA ASP A 252 -4.41 7.21 -20.54
C ASP A 252 -2.90 7.27 -20.88
N LEU A 253 -2.58 8.00 -21.95
CA LEU A 253 -1.21 8.13 -22.44
C LEU A 253 -0.33 8.97 -21.50
N GLU A 254 -0.87 9.97 -20.82
CA GLU A 254 -0.13 10.81 -19.86
C GLU A 254 0.27 10.00 -18.63
N ARG A 255 -0.66 9.16 -18.12
CA ARG A 255 -0.37 8.17 -17.07
C ARG A 255 0.76 7.24 -17.49
N LEU A 256 0.76 6.77 -18.73
CA LEU A 256 1.79 5.87 -19.26
C LEU A 256 3.16 6.55 -19.37
N ARG A 257 3.21 7.80 -19.86
CA ARG A 257 4.45 8.59 -20.01
C ARG A 257 5.11 8.91 -18.67
N LYS A 258 4.33 9.08 -17.60
CA LYS A 258 4.81 9.35 -16.23
C LYS A 258 4.84 8.10 -15.35
N CYS A 259 4.78 6.89 -15.94
CA CYS A 259 4.78 5.66 -15.16
C CYS A 259 6.12 5.51 -14.43
N CYS A 260 6.09 5.20 -13.14
CA CYS A 260 7.27 4.87 -12.34
C CYS A 260 7.45 3.36 -12.13
N HIS A 261 6.46 2.55 -12.53
CA HIS A 261 6.48 1.08 -12.42
C HIS A 261 6.79 0.47 -13.78
N HIS A 262 7.93 -0.19 -13.91
CA HIS A 262 8.35 -0.75 -15.18
C HIS A 262 8.77 -2.21 -15.08
N TYR A 263 8.62 -2.92 -16.19
CA TYR A 263 9.21 -4.24 -16.35
C TYR A 263 10.47 -4.14 -17.20
N PRO A 264 11.63 -4.56 -16.67
CA PRO A 264 12.82 -4.74 -17.49
C PRO A 264 12.57 -5.86 -18.50
N GLN A 265 12.93 -5.60 -19.74
CA GLN A 265 12.86 -6.54 -20.85
C GLN A 265 14.23 -7.19 -21.06
N VAL A 266 14.21 -8.31 -21.76
CA VAL A 266 15.41 -9.11 -22.02
C VAL A 266 16.37 -8.51 -23.06
N ASP A 267 15.96 -7.44 -23.73
CA ASP A 267 16.80 -6.68 -24.65
C ASP A 267 17.31 -5.37 -24.01
N GLY A 268 17.16 -5.23 -22.69
CA GLY A 268 17.57 -4.05 -21.94
C GLY A 268 16.57 -2.90 -22.00
N ARG A 269 15.47 -3.00 -22.77
CA ARG A 269 14.39 -2.00 -22.72
C ARG A 269 13.67 -2.06 -21.38
N VAL A 270 13.04 -0.96 -21.03
CA VAL A 270 12.21 -0.83 -19.82
C VAL A 270 10.83 -0.41 -20.28
N MET A 271 9.81 -1.18 -19.92
CA MET A 271 8.43 -0.92 -20.38
C MET A 271 7.50 -0.61 -19.23
N PRO A 272 6.66 0.45 -19.33
CA PRO A 272 5.67 0.76 -18.31
C PRO A 272 4.77 -0.44 -18.00
N ALA A 273 4.54 -0.72 -16.73
CA ALA A 273 3.86 -1.92 -16.28
C ALA A 273 2.46 -2.05 -16.89
N CYS A 274 1.64 -0.99 -16.83
CA CYS A 274 0.31 -1.00 -17.44
C CYS A 274 0.38 -1.26 -18.94
N GLY A 275 1.27 -0.57 -19.66
CA GLY A 275 1.48 -0.76 -21.10
C GLY A 275 1.84 -2.20 -21.45
N PHE A 276 2.77 -2.82 -20.71
CA PHE A 276 3.06 -4.24 -20.85
C PHE A 276 1.84 -5.12 -20.60
N ASN A 277 1.12 -4.88 -19.50
CA ASN A 277 -0.01 -5.72 -19.11
C ASN A 277 -1.18 -5.66 -20.11
N MET A 278 -1.41 -4.51 -20.76
CA MET A 278 -2.47 -4.35 -21.76
C MET A 278 -2.07 -4.86 -23.14
N PHE A 279 -0.85 -4.54 -23.58
CA PHE A 279 -0.44 -4.78 -24.97
C PHE A 279 0.42 -6.02 -25.16
N HIS A 280 1.06 -6.53 -24.11
CA HIS A 280 2.11 -7.56 -24.22
C HIS A 280 1.93 -8.79 -23.33
N ARG A 281 1.20 -8.69 -22.21
CA ARG A 281 0.89 -9.81 -21.31
C ARG A 281 -0.27 -10.65 -21.89
N GLY A 282 0.01 -11.31 -23.00
CA GLY A 282 -0.94 -12.05 -23.86
C GLY A 282 -0.92 -11.51 -25.30
N ALA A 283 -1.02 -12.42 -26.29
CA ALA A 283 -1.04 -12.20 -27.74
C ALA A 283 0.10 -11.38 -28.42
N ALA A 284 0.95 -10.65 -27.70
CA ALA A 284 2.10 -9.94 -28.28
C ALA A 284 3.49 -10.41 -27.82
N ALA A 285 3.57 -11.61 -27.26
CA ALA A 285 4.68 -12.47 -27.68
C ALA A 285 4.26 -12.98 -29.05
N GLY A 286 4.83 -12.41 -30.12
CA GLY A 286 4.71 -13.07 -31.42
C GLY A 286 5.18 -14.51 -31.26
N PRO A 287 4.69 -15.48 -32.06
CA PRO A 287 5.15 -16.87 -32.01
C PRO A 287 6.69 -16.99 -32.04
N GLU A 288 7.32 -16.00 -32.67
CA GLU A 288 8.76 -15.84 -32.93
C GLU A 288 9.53 -15.05 -31.85
N THR A 289 8.90 -14.54 -30.78
CA THR A 289 9.62 -13.69 -29.81
C THR A 289 10.67 -14.52 -29.05
N PRO A 290 11.99 -14.25 -29.23
CA PRO A 290 13.04 -15.07 -28.65
C PRO A 290 12.98 -15.03 -27.12
N LYS A 291 12.97 -16.20 -26.49
CA LYS A 291 13.18 -16.30 -25.03
C LYS A 291 14.64 -16.03 -24.75
N ALA A 292 14.94 -15.07 -23.89
CA ALA A 292 16.31 -14.82 -23.52
C ALA A 292 16.90 -15.98 -22.71
N PRO A 293 18.17 -16.34 -22.96
CA PRO A 293 18.81 -17.51 -22.37
C PRO A 293 18.94 -17.44 -20.83
N TYR A 294 18.80 -16.24 -20.24
CA TYR A 294 18.84 -15.99 -18.81
C TYR A 294 17.47 -15.70 -18.17
N GLY A 295 16.41 -15.61 -19.00
CA GLY A 295 15.05 -15.36 -18.53
C GLY A 295 14.43 -16.62 -17.95
N LYS A 296 14.70 -16.94 -16.68
CA LYS A 296 13.88 -17.88 -15.91
C LYS A 296 12.55 -17.18 -15.59
N GLY A 297 11.63 -17.18 -16.55
CA GLY A 297 10.35 -16.49 -16.39
C GLY A 297 9.49 -17.08 -15.27
N PRO A 298 8.59 -16.29 -14.64
CA PRO A 298 7.44 -16.82 -13.90
C PRO A 298 6.32 -17.30 -14.83
N PHE A 299 6.46 -17.11 -16.15
CA PHE A 299 5.46 -17.44 -17.19
C PHE A 299 5.64 -18.84 -17.79
N ILE A 300 6.34 -19.75 -17.08
CA ILE A 300 6.37 -21.17 -17.42
C ILE A 300 5.16 -21.83 -16.78
N LYS A 301 4.04 -21.80 -17.50
CA LYS A 301 3.16 -22.95 -17.76
C LYS A 301 2.11 -22.54 -18.80
#